data_AF-U2R9U6-F1
#
_entry.id   AF-U2R9U6-F1
#
_cell.length_a   1.000
_cell.length_b   1.000
_cell.length_c   1.000
_cell.angle_alpha   90.00
_cell.angle_beta   90.00
_cell.angle_gamma   90.00
#
_symmetry.space_group_name_H-M   'P 1'
#
loop_
_entity.id
_entity.type
_entity.pdbx_description
1 polymer ?
#
loop_
_entity_poly.entity_id
_entity_poly.type
_entity_poly.pdbx_seq_one_letter_code
_entity_poly.pdbx_strand_id
1 'polypeptide(L)'
;MLINLHTHLEGRVRPSTAAALAPAAGLDAGIDWQRALELDAPSDLTDYLAKVSSSYPFFGSRASLTRIAREAVEDAHADGQSYLELRFGPATHVRDGFGLTDVIAAVCEGVKQGIAITGMPAGVVVAALRLHDAETNEAVARAAARFAGDGVVGFDLAGDEARFPDLHAFAGAFAIARAAGL
;
A
#
# COMPACT_ATOMS: atom_id res chain seq x y z
N MET A 1 -7.35 19.94 -12.77
CA MET A 1 -7.19 18.48 -12.64
C MET A 1 -6.00 18.24 -11.74
N LEU A 2 -6.20 17.69 -10.55
CA LEU A 2 -5.14 17.39 -9.59
C LEU A 2 -4.87 15.88 -9.63
N ILE A 3 -3.64 15.48 -9.92
CA ILE A 3 -3.27 14.07 -10.09
C ILE A 3 -2.30 13.68 -8.98
N ASN A 4 -2.57 12.57 -8.31
CA ASN A 4 -1.69 11.99 -7.30
C ASN A 4 -1.10 10.66 -7.80
N LEU A 5 0.17 10.70 -8.17
CA LEU A 5 0.89 9.53 -8.67
C LEU A 5 1.77 8.86 -7.60
N HIS A 6 1.80 9.38 -6.38
CA HIS A 6 2.72 8.92 -5.35
C HIS A 6 2.09 8.99 -3.97
N THR A 7 1.31 7.96 -3.61
CA THR A 7 0.73 7.82 -2.27
C THR A 7 0.77 6.38 -1.81
N HIS A 8 1.39 6.14 -0.64
CA HIS A 8 1.48 4.83 -0.04
C HIS A 8 0.23 4.47 0.77
N LEU A 9 -0.32 3.27 0.53
CA LEU A 9 -1.45 2.73 1.29
C LEU A 9 -1.21 2.74 2.81
N GLU A 10 0.01 2.40 3.24
CA GLU A 10 0.41 2.34 4.64
C GLU A 10 0.32 3.71 5.33
N GLY A 11 0.40 4.81 4.57
CA GLY A 11 0.22 6.17 5.06
C GLY A 11 -1.22 6.70 4.99
N ARG A 12 -2.21 5.88 4.57
CA ARG A 12 -3.61 6.30 4.37
C ARG A 12 -4.60 5.67 5.35
N VAL A 13 -4.12 5.06 6.43
CA VAL A 13 -5.02 4.57 7.48
C VAL A 13 -5.59 5.76 8.26
N ARG A 14 -6.92 5.95 8.19
CA ARG A 14 -7.61 6.94 9.02
C ARG A 14 -7.46 6.59 10.51
N PRO A 15 -7.23 7.56 11.42
CA PRO A 15 -7.21 7.30 12.86
C PRO A 15 -8.48 6.60 13.39
N SER A 16 -9.65 6.97 12.87
CA SER A 16 -10.92 6.33 13.21
C SER A 16 -11.02 4.87 12.73
N THR A 17 -10.41 4.55 11.59
CA THR A 17 -10.32 3.18 11.08
C THR A 17 -9.34 2.34 11.89
N ALA A 18 -8.20 2.91 12.27
CA ALA A 18 -7.26 2.27 13.19
C ALA A 18 -7.94 1.95 14.53
N ALA A 19 -8.66 2.90 15.13
CA ALA A 19 -9.42 2.69 16.36
C ALA A 19 -10.45 1.55 16.22
N ALA A 20 -11.14 1.47 15.08
CA ALA A 20 -12.12 0.42 14.84
C ALA A 20 -11.50 -0.97 14.63
N LEU A 21 -10.28 -1.05 14.08
CA LEU A 21 -9.57 -2.30 13.79
C LEU A 21 -8.67 -2.77 14.95
N ALA A 22 -8.28 -1.88 15.85
CA ALA A 22 -7.39 -2.15 16.97
C ALA A 22 -7.78 -3.36 17.84
N PRO A 23 -9.06 -3.56 18.22
CA PRO A 23 -9.44 -4.72 19.03
C PRO A 23 -9.14 -6.07 18.34
N ALA A 24 -9.39 -6.15 17.03
CA ALA A 24 -9.12 -7.37 16.26
C ALA A 24 -7.61 -7.62 16.05
N ALA A 25 -6.80 -6.56 16.10
CA ALA A 25 -5.35 -6.62 16.05
C ALA A 25 -4.69 -6.85 17.42
N GLY A 26 -5.48 -6.98 18.51
CA GLY A 26 -4.97 -7.18 19.87
C GLY A 26 -4.31 -5.93 20.47
N LEU A 27 -4.68 -4.74 20.01
CA LEU A 27 -4.11 -3.47 20.43
C LEU A 27 -4.99 -2.77 21.49
N ASP A 28 -4.35 -2.01 22.37
CA ASP A 28 -5.02 -1.31 23.48
C ASP A 28 -6.01 -0.24 22.96
N ALA A 29 -7.18 -0.17 23.58
CA ALA A 29 -8.20 0.84 23.31
C ALA A 29 -7.77 2.27 23.73
N GLY A 30 -6.75 2.40 24.57
CA GLY A 30 -6.20 3.69 25.03
C GLY A 30 -5.23 4.35 24.06
N ILE A 31 -4.93 3.75 22.90
CA ILE A 31 -4.01 4.33 21.92
C ILE A 31 -4.65 5.57 21.27
N ASP A 32 -3.95 6.70 21.35
CA ASP A 32 -4.25 7.88 20.54
C ASP A 32 -3.78 7.64 19.10
N TRP A 33 -4.70 7.14 18.28
CA TRP A 33 -4.43 6.81 16.88
C TRP A 33 -4.09 8.01 16.02
N GLN A 34 -4.57 9.21 16.38
CA GLN A 34 -4.22 10.41 15.65
C GLN A 34 -2.74 10.70 15.85
N ARG A 35 -2.28 10.72 17.11
CA ARG A 35 -0.86 10.89 17.41
C ARG A 35 -0.01 9.71 16.89
N ALA A 36 -0.53 8.50 16.85
CA ALA A 36 0.21 7.33 16.37
C ALA A 36 0.47 7.35 14.86
N LEU A 37 -0.45 7.91 14.06
CA LEU A 37 -0.41 7.84 12.60
C LEU A 37 -0.05 9.16 11.91
N GLU A 38 -0.25 10.30 12.58
CA GLU A 38 -0.02 11.62 12.00
C GLU A 38 1.19 12.32 12.63
N LEU A 39 1.86 13.13 11.82
CA LEU A 39 2.84 14.11 12.29
C LEU A 39 2.10 15.40 12.68
N ASP A 40 2.47 15.97 13.82
CA ASP A 40 1.94 17.23 14.35
C ASP A 40 2.80 18.45 13.97
N ALA A 41 4.01 18.21 13.45
CA ALA A 41 4.92 19.21 12.93
C ALA A 41 5.83 18.61 11.82
N PRO A 42 6.46 19.43 10.96
CA PRO A 42 7.49 18.94 10.04
C PRO A 42 8.58 18.17 10.80
N SER A 43 8.91 16.97 10.33
CA SER A 43 9.97 16.14 10.91
C SER A 43 10.78 15.41 9.85
N ASP A 44 11.73 14.58 10.28
CA ASP A 44 12.58 13.76 9.42
C ASP A 44 11.93 12.43 9.00
N LEU A 45 12.62 11.71 8.13
CA LEU A 45 12.16 10.42 7.60
C LEU A 45 11.99 9.35 8.69
N THR A 46 12.83 9.39 9.73
CA THR A 46 12.79 8.39 10.82
C THR A 46 11.47 8.51 11.58
N ASP A 47 11.11 9.73 11.94
CA ASP A 47 9.84 10.01 12.62
C ASP A 47 8.64 9.64 11.76
N TYR A 48 8.70 9.95 10.46
CA TYR A 48 7.65 9.57 9.52
C TYR A 48 7.48 8.04 9.43
N LEU A 49 8.58 7.29 9.29
CA LEU A 49 8.53 5.83 9.22
C LEU A 49 8.02 5.19 10.51
N ALA A 50 8.23 5.82 11.67
CA ALA A 50 7.63 5.36 12.94
C ALA A 50 6.10 5.46 12.92
N LYS A 51 5.54 6.52 12.32
CA LYS A 51 4.07 6.65 12.13
C LYS A 51 3.54 5.57 11.19
N VAL A 52 4.20 5.41 10.03
CA VAL A 52 3.84 4.35 9.07
C VAL A 52 3.91 2.98 9.72
N SER A 53 4.91 2.71 10.57
CA SER A 53 5.06 1.44 11.30
C SER A 53 3.86 1.12 12.18
N SER A 54 3.17 2.14 12.71
CA SER A 54 1.99 1.98 13.57
C SER A 54 0.74 1.54 12.79
N SER A 55 0.76 1.62 11.45
CA SER A 55 -0.34 1.16 10.59
C SER A 55 -0.29 -0.34 10.26
N TYR A 56 0.89 -0.97 10.34
CA TYR A 56 1.12 -2.35 9.88
C TYR A 56 0.19 -3.42 10.48
N PRO A 57 -0.21 -3.33 11.76
CA PRO A 57 -1.14 -4.31 12.35
C PRO A 57 -2.48 -4.41 11.60
N PHE A 58 -2.89 -3.36 10.87
CA PHE A 58 -4.19 -3.29 10.21
C PHE A 58 -4.22 -3.93 8.81
N PHE A 59 -3.09 -4.39 8.28
CA PHE A 59 -3.03 -4.99 6.94
C PHE A 59 -3.09 -6.53 6.93
N GLY A 60 -3.41 -7.15 8.07
CA GLY A 60 -3.39 -8.61 8.23
C GLY A 60 -4.60 -9.37 7.67
N SER A 61 -5.60 -8.69 7.08
CA SER A 61 -6.81 -9.37 6.58
C SER A 61 -7.32 -8.76 5.28
N ARG A 62 -8.02 -9.58 4.47
CA ARG A 62 -8.71 -9.11 3.26
C ARG A 62 -9.67 -7.95 3.57
N ALA A 63 -10.46 -8.06 4.63
CA ALA A 63 -11.48 -7.07 4.97
C ALA A 63 -10.86 -5.72 5.32
N SER A 64 -9.78 -5.71 6.12
CA SER A 64 -9.10 -4.47 6.50
C SER A 64 -8.34 -3.84 5.34
N LEU A 65 -7.61 -4.61 4.53
CA LEU A 65 -6.97 -4.12 3.30
C LEU A 65 -7.97 -3.50 2.32
N THR A 66 -9.07 -4.18 2.07
CA THR A 66 -10.15 -3.70 1.17
C THR A 66 -10.72 -2.39 1.69
N ARG A 67 -11.01 -2.30 3.00
CA ARG A 67 -11.53 -1.09 3.63
C ARG A 67 -10.54 0.07 3.50
N ILE A 68 -9.29 -0.11 3.90
CA ILE A 68 -8.29 0.97 3.90
C ILE A 68 -8.03 1.46 2.46
N ALA A 69 -7.94 0.56 1.48
CA ALA A 69 -7.74 0.94 0.09
C ALA A 69 -8.95 1.72 -0.48
N ARG A 70 -10.17 1.34 -0.11
CA ARG A 70 -11.39 2.10 -0.46
C ARG A 70 -11.38 3.50 0.15
N GLU A 71 -11.09 3.59 1.45
CA GLU A 71 -11.01 4.85 2.18
C GLU A 71 -9.93 5.79 1.62
N ALA A 72 -8.80 5.24 1.16
CA ALA A 72 -7.77 6.03 0.49
C ALA A 72 -8.26 6.72 -0.80
N VAL A 73 -9.10 6.05 -1.60
CA VAL A 73 -9.73 6.64 -2.80
C VAL A 73 -10.79 7.68 -2.42
N GLU A 74 -11.62 7.38 -1.41
CA GLU A 74 -12.61 8.33 -0.87
C GLU A 74 -11.94 9.62 -0.40
N ASP A 75 -10.84 9.52 0.35
CA ASP A 75 -10.11 10.67 0.87
C ASP A 75 -9.44 11.47 -0.25
N ALA A 76 -8.79 10.79 -1.20
CA ALA A 76 -8.21 11.45 -2.36
C ALA A 76 -9.25 12.25 -3.16
N HIS A 77 -10.46 11.69 -3.34
CA HIS A 77 -11.56 12.40 -3.97
C HIS A 77 -12.02 13.61 -3.16
N ALA A 78 -12.17 13.46 -1.84
CA ALA A 78 -12.54 14.57 -0.94
C ALA A 78 -11.50 15.70 -0.94
N ASP A 79 -10.22 15.35 -1.12
CA ASP A 79 -9.10 16.30 -1.29
C ASP A 79 -9.08 16.97 -2.68
N GLY A 80 -10.06 16.69 -3.55
CA GLY A 80 -10.19 17.29 -4.88
C GLY A 80 -9.29 16.67 -5.96
N GLN A 81 -8.75 15.48 -5.70
CA GLN A 81 -7.96 14.74 -6.70
C GLN A 81 -8.89 14.23 -7.81
N SER A 82 -8.34 14.15 -9.02
CA SER A 82 -9.02 13.67 -10.22
C SER A 82 -8.53 12.28 -10.65
N TYR A 83 -7.39 11.84 -10.11
CA TYR A 83 -6.81 10.51 -10.33
C TYR A 83 -5.85 10.14 -9.20
N LEU A 84 -5.83 8.87 -8.82
CA LEU A 84 -4.94 8.32 -7.79
C LEU A 84 -4.21 7.05 -8.27
N GLU A 85 -2.88 7.03 -8.14
CA GLU A 85 -2.10 5.80 -8.11
C GLU A 85 -1.71 5.47 -6.67
N LEU A 86 -2.35 4.43 -6.13
CA LEU A 86 -2.14 3.97 -4.76
C LEU A 86 -1.06 2.88 -4.75
N ARG A 87 0.09 3.18 -4.16
CA ARG A 87 1.23 2.27 -4.10
C ARG A 87 1.33 1.53 -2.77
N PHE A 88 1.83 0.31 -2.78
CA PHE A 88 2.06 -0.46 -1.54
C PHE A 88 2.98 -1.67 -1.77
N GLY A 89 3.61 -2.18 -0.70
CA GLY A 89 4.48 -3.35 -0.75
C GLY A 89 3.76 -4.63 -0.27
N PRO A 90 3.23 -5.51 -1.14
CA PRO A 90 2.37 -6.62 -0.71
C PRO A 90 3.07 -7.65 0.18
N ALA A 91 4.38 -7.82 0.04
CA ALA A 91 5.15 -8.80 0.81
C ALA A 91 5.12 -8.55 2.32
N THR A 92 4.91 -7.31 2.79
CA THR A 92 4.81 -7.01 4.23
C THR A 92 3.46 -7.39 4.83
N HIS A 93 2.46 -7.66 3.99
CA HIS A 93 1.07 -7.91 4.39
C HIS A 93 0.68 -9.40 4.24
N VAL A 94 1.61 -10.25 3.78
CA VAL A 94 1.42 -11.71 3.70
C VAL A 94 1.30 -12.31 5.09
N ARG A 95 0.38 -13.28 5.25
CA ARG A 95 0.16 -14.06 6.47
C ARG A 95 -0.09 -15.53 6.10
N ASP A 96 -0.11 -16.41 7.09
CA ASP A 96 -0.44 -17.83 6.88
C ASP A 96 -1.82 -17.97 6.22
N GLY A 97 -1.86 -18.61 5.05
CA GLY A 97 -3.08 -18.78 4.26
C GLY A 97 -3.59 -17.51 3.55
N PHE A 98 -2.81 -16.42 3.54
CA PHE A 98 -3.14 -15.16 2.86
C PHE A 98 -1.91 -14.61 2.12
N GLY A 99 -1.75 -15.04 0.87
CA GLY A 99 -0.54 -14.83 0.07
C GLY A 99 -0.52 -13.52 -0.72
N LEU A 100 0.57 -13.29 -1.47
CA LEU A 100 0.77 -12.08 -2.29
C LEU A 100 -0.42 -11.78 -3.22
N THR A 101 -0.97 -12.81 -3.86
CA THR A 101 -2.12 -12.66 -4.75
C THR A 101 -3.38 -12.22 -3.99
N ASP A 102 -3.62 -12.75 -2.80
CA ASP A 102 -4.79 -12.41 -2.00
C ASP A 102 -4.70 -10.97 -1.46
N VAL A 103 -3.50 -10.56 -1.05
CA VAL A 103 -3.19 -9.20 -0.64
C VAL A 103 -3.46 -8.21 -1.80
N ILE A 104 -2.90 -8.46 -2.99
CA ILE A 104 -3.10 -7.59 -4.16
C ILE A 104 -4.57 -7.55 -4.57
N ALA A 105 -5.25 -8.70 -4.56
CA ALA A 105 -6.68 -8.76 -4.86
C ALA A 105 -7.51 -7.93 -3.88
N ALA A 106 -7.20 -7.96 -2.58
CA ALA A 106 -7.90 -7.17 -1.56
C ALA A 106 -7.75 -5.66 -1.78
N VAL A 107 -6.53 -5.20 -2.10
CA VAL A 107 -6.28 -3.78 -2.39
C VAL A 107 -6.98 -3.34 -3.68
N CYS A 108 -6.89 -4.15 -4.75
CA CYS A 108 -7.59 -3.87 -6.01
C CYS A 108 -9.10 -3.81 -5.82
N GLU A 109 -9.67 -4.71 -5.03
CA GLU A 109 -11.09 -4.70 -4.67
C GLU A 109 -11.48 -3.41 -3.93
N GLY A 110 -10.68 -2.98 -2.94
CA GLY A 110 -10.93 -1.74 -2.22
C GLY A 110 -10.88 -0.51 -3.14
N VAL A 111 -9.89 -0.44 -4.02
CA VAL A 111 -9.79 0.63 -5.02
C VAL A 111 -11.02 0.62 -5.95
N LYS A 112 -11.44 -0.55 -6.45
CA LYS A 112 -12.66 -0.71 -7.28
C LYS A 112 -13.91 -0.21 -6.55
N GLN A 113 -14.06 -0.51 -5.25
CA GLN A 113 -15.17 0.02 -4.44
C GLN A 113 -15.10 1.54 -4.29
N GLY A 114 -13.92 2.10 -4.08
CA GLY A 114 -13.72 3.55 -3.95
C GLY A 114 -14.07 4.30 -5.25
N ILE A 115 -13.67 3.74 -6.40
CA ILE A 115 -14.04 4.24 -7.73
C ILE A 115 -15.57 4.22 -7.89
N ALA A 116 -16.24 3.12 -7.51
CA ALA A 116 -17.69 3.01 -7.62
C ALA A 116 -18.45 4.03 -6.76
N ILE A 117 -17.91 4.40 -5.59
CA ILE A 117 -18.51 5.39 -4.69
C ILE A 117 -18.31 6.83 -5.19
N THR A 118 -17.12 7.13 -5.68
CA THR A 118 -16.68 8.52 -5.95
C THR A 118 -16.76 8.92 -7.42
N GLY A 119 -16.73 7.94 -8.33
CA GLY A 119 -16.53 8.17 -9.76
C GLY A 119 -15.11 8.62 -10.13
N MET A 120 -14.19 8.77 -9.17
CA MET A 120 -12.81 9.15 -9.43
C MET A 120 -12.01 7.93 -9.91
N PRO A 121 -11.35 7.99 -11.08
CA PRO A 121 -10.49 6.89 -11.53
C PRO A 121 -9.27 6.72 -10.61
N ALA A 122 -8.87 5.47 -10.38
CA ALA A 122 -7.71 5.13 -9.57
C ALA A 122 -7.07 3.81 -10.03
N GLY A 123 -5.80 3.61 -9.72
CA GLY A 123 -5.04 2.39 -10.02
C GLY A 123 -4.10 2.01 -8.88
N VAL A 124 -3.69 0.74 -8.86
CA VAL A 124 -2.75 0.20 -7.86
C VAL A 124 -1.35 0.10 -8.46
N VAL A 125 -0.34 0.52 -7.71
CA VAL A 125 1.08 0.35 -8.05
C VAL A 125 1.71 -0.60 -7.05
N VAL A 126 2.21 -1.74 -7.52
CA VAL A 126 2.81 -2.75 -6.63
C VAL A 126 4.30 -2.49 -6.47
N ALA A 127 4.78 -2.37 -5.23
CA ALA A 127 6.18 -2.08 -4.94
C ALA A 127 6.98 -3.33 -4.55
N ALA A 128 8.12 -3.53 -5.21
CA ALA A 128 9.24 -4.27 -4.65
C ALA A 128 9.84 -3.46 -3.48
N LEU A 129 10.33 -4.14 -2.43
CA LEU A 129 10.96 -3.47 -1.30
C LEU A 129 12.45 -3.80 -1.24
N ARG A 130 13.26 -2.75 -1.05
CA ARG A 130 14.73 -2.86 -1.02
C ARG A 130 15.28 -3.78 0.06
N LEU A 131 14.53 -3.97 1.14
CA LEU A 131 14.91 -4.86 2.24
C LEU A 131 14.71 -6.35 1.94
N HIS A 132 13.91 -6.68 0.92
CA HIS A 132 13.63 -8.06 0.52
C HIS A 132 14.66 -8.55 -0.49
N ASP A 133 14.91 -9.86 -0.47
CA ASP A 133 15.77 -10.51 -1.46
C ASP A 133 15.14 -10.50 -2.88
N ALA A 134 15.97 -10.88 -3.86
CA ALA A 134 15.56 -10.94 -5.26
C ALA A 134 14.39 -11.92 -5.48
N GLU A 135 14.42 -13.08 -4.84
CA GLU A 135 13.37 -14.11 -4.99
C GLU A 135 11.99 -13.60 -4.55
N THR A 136 11.94 -12.95 -3.38
CA THR A 136 10.73 -12.32 -2.86
C THR A 136 10.23 -11.22 -3.79
N ASN A 137 11.11 -10.32 -4.25
CA ASN A 137 10.71 -9.22 -5.13
C ASN A 137 10.26 -9.70 -6.51
N GLU A 138 10.85 -10.78 -7.04
CA GLU A 138 10.36 -11.42 -8.26
C GLU A 138 9.00 -12.11 -8.05
N ALA A 139 8.77 -12.73 -6.88
CA ALA A 139 7.46 -13.29 -6.55
C ALA A 139 6.38 -12.19 -6.47
N VAL A 140 6.73 -11.01 -5.93
CA VAL A 140 5.88 -9.82 -5.95
C VAL A 140 5.56 -9.39 -7.38
N ALA A 141 6.55 -9.32 -8.27
CA ALA A 141 6.34 -8.98 -9.68
C ALA A 141 5.44 -10.00 -10.41
N ARG A 142 5.66 -11.31 -10.18
CA ARG A 142 4.81 -12.38 -10.74
C ARG A 142 3.37 -12.28 -10.25
N ALA A 143 3.17 -11.94 -8.98
CA ALA A 143 1.83 -11.75 -8.42
C ALA A 143 1.14 -10.50 -9.01
N ALA A 144 1.87 -9.38 -9.14
CA ALA A 144 1.38 -8.15 -9.75
C ALA A 144 0.95 -8.35 -11.21
N ALA A 145 1.74 -9.10 -11.98
CA ALA A 145 1.45 -9.42 -13.38
C ALA A 145 0.06 -10.07 -13.60
N ARG A 146 -0.47 -10.79 -12.60
CA ARG A 146 -1.80 -11.41 -12.69
C ARG A 146 -2.95 -10.41 -12.68
N PHE A 147 -2.68 -9.17 -12.28
CA PHE A 147 -3.65 -8.08 -12.16
C PHE A 147 -3.29 -6.90 -13.10
N ALA A 148 -2.32 -7.07 -13.99
CA ALA A 148 -1.90 -6.03 -14.93
C ALA A 148 -3.06 -5.64 -15.85
N GLY A 149 -3.44 -4.36 -15.83
CA GLY A 149 -4.60 -3.86 -16.57
C GLY A 149 -5.97 -4.20 -15.94
N ASP A 150 -6.01 -4.98 -14.86
CA ASP A 150 -7.22 -5.29 -14.07
C ASP A 150 -7.06 -4.83 -12.61
N GLY A 151 -6.67 -3.56 -12.45
CA GLY A 151 -6.49 -2.89 -11.16
C GLY A 151 -5.06 -2.48 -10.88
N VAL A 152 -4.06 -3.30 -11.27
CA VAL A 152 -2.65 -2.92 -11.18
C VAL A 152 -2.22 -2.20 -12.47
N VAL A 153 -1.66 -1.00 -12.30
CA VAL A 153 -1.29 -0.09 -13.40
C VAL A 153 0.20 0.24 -13.44
N GLY A 154 0.97 -0.19 -12.45
CA GLY A 154 2.41 0.00 -12.43
C GLY A 154 3.15 -0.83 -11.40
N PHE A 155 4.47 -0.79 -11.49
CA PHE A 155 5.40 -1.45 -10.57
C PHE A 155 6.46 -0.47 -10.06
N ASP A 156 6.78 -0.53 -8.77
CA ASP A 156 7.66 0.44 -8.08
C ASP A 156 8.79 -0.25 -7.30
N LEU A 157 9.79 0.52 -6.88
CA LEU A 157 10.82 0.11 -5.91
C LEU A 157 10.83 1.11 -4.75
N ALA A 158 10.52 0.61 -3.55
CA ALA A 158 10.46 1.42 -2.34
C ALA A 158 11.37 0.87 -1.22
N GLY A 159 11.58 1.70 -0.19
CA GLY A 159 12.39 1.35 0.98
C GLY A 159 13.67 2.20 1.09
N ASP A 160 14.47 1.88 2.11
CA ASP A 160 15.66 2.64 2.48
C ASP A 160 16.80 2.50 1.47
N GLU A 161 16.92 3.48 0.57
CA GLU A 161 17.95 3.52 -0.46
C GLU A 161 19.38 3.64 0.09
N ALA A 162 19.56 4.41 1.16
CA ALA A 162 20.88 4.61 1.75
C ALA A 162 21.43 3.31 2.34
N ARG A 163 20.55 2.50 2.94
CA ARG A 163 20.90 1.19 3.51
C ARG A 163 21.00 0.09 2.45
N PHE A 164 20.22 0.16 1.38
CA PHE A 164 20.14 -0.86 0.33
C PHE A 164 20.31 -0.24 -1.07
N PRO A 165 21.54 0.18 -1.44
CA PRO A 165 21.78 0.95 -2.67
C PRO A 165 21.86 0.10 -3.94
N ASP A 166 22.06 -1.22 -3.83
CA ASP A 166 22.26 -2.09 -5.00
C ASP A 166 20.96 -2.27 -5.80
N LEU A 167 20.93 -1.72 -7.02
CA LEU A 167 19.79 -1.83 -7.93
C LEU A 167 19.76 -3.15 -8.72
N HIS A 168 20.90 -3.85 -8.85
CA HIS A 168 20.98 -5.05 -9.67
C HIS A 168 20.11 -6.18 -9.13
N ALA A 169 19.93 -6.24 -7.81
CA ALA A 169 19.06 -7.21 -7.14
C ALA A 169 17.58 -7.14 -7.58
N PHE A 170 17.12 -6.01 -8.15
CA PHE A 170 15.73 -5.82 -8.54
C PHE A 170 15.49 -5.95 -10.05
N ALA A 171 16.54 -6.10 -10.86
CA ALA A 171 16.43 -6.15 -12.32
C ALA A 171 15.50 -7.28 -12.80
N GLY A 172 15.52 -8.45 -12.14
CA GLY A 172 14.63 -9.57 -12.43
C GLY A 172 13.15 -9.24 -12.19
N ALA A 173 12.83 -8.61 -11.06
CA ALA A 173 11.47 -8.18 -10.74
C ALA A 173 10.92 -7.18 -11.76
N PHE A 174 11.72 -6.16 -12.14
CA PHE A 174 11.32 -5.19 -13.17
C PHE A 174 11.26 -5.79 -14.58
N ALA A 175 12.05 -6.81 -14.89
CA ALA A 175 11.92 -7.54 -16.15
C ALA A 175 10.59 -8.30 -16.23
N ILE A 176 10.19 -8.96 -15.14
CA ILE A 176 8.90 -9.65 -15.04
C ILE A 176 7.73 -8.67 -15.17
N ALA A 177 7.75 -7.57 -14.42
CA ALA A 177 6.70 -6.54 -14.47
C ALA A 177 6.54 -5.97 -15.88
N ARG A 178 7.65 -5.56 -16.51
CA ARG A 178 7.66 -5.05 -17.88
C ARG A 178 7.14 -6.06 -18.90
N ALA A 179 7.46 -7.34 -18.77
CA ALA A 179 6.94 -8.38 -19.64
C ALA A 179 5.41 -8.56 -19.54
N ALA A 180 4.82 -8.17 -18.39
CA ALA A 180 3.37 -8.16 -18.17
C ALA A 180 2.69 -6.84 -18.57
N GLY A 181 3.45 -5.85 -19.06
CA GLY A 181 2.92 -4.53 -19.43
C GLY A 181 2.78 -3.55 -18.26
N LEU A 182 3.48 -3.80 -17.15
CA LEU A 182 3.59 -2.90 -15.99
C LEU A 182 4.88 -2.07 -16.00
#